data_AF-T0XYZ5-F1
#
_entry.id   AF-T0XYZ5-F1
#
_cell.length_a   1.000
_cell.length_b   1.000
_cell.length_c   1.000
_cell.angle_alpha   90.00
_cell.angle_beta   90.00
_cell.angle_gamma   90.00
#
_symmetry.space_group_name_H-M   'P 1'
#
loop_
_entity.id
_entity.type
_entity.pdbx_description
1 polymer ?
#
loop_
_entity_poly.entity_id
_entity_poly.type
_entity_poly.pdbx_seq_one_letter_code
_entity_poly.pdbx_strand_id
1 'polypeptide(L)'
;MAEKSWFVLHTYAGFENKVKSALEGLKERRNMFDSIGHVLVPTQNVTEFKEGKKKVSTRKVFPGYVLIEMEPTEEMFHFVLDVPKVTGFLGNGATPIPMTATEVNELFHRIEEGT
;
A
#
# COMPACT_ATOMS: atom_id res chain seq x y z
N MET A 1 23.91 -8.67 -0.28
CA MET A 1 22.88 -7.84 0.37
C MET A 1 21.84 -7.59 -0.70
N ALA A 2 20.65 -8.15 -0.55
CA ALA A 2 19.58 -7.92 -1.51
C ALA A 2 19.05 -6.49 -1.30
N GLU A 3 18.97 -5.72 -2.37
CA GLU A 3 18.48 -4.35 -2.34
C GLU A 3 16.95 -4.38 -2.23
N LYS A 4 16.41 -3.82 -1.15
CA LYS A 4 14.97 -3.64 -0.99
C LYS A 4 14.50 -2.54 -1.93
N SER A 5 13.41 -2.81 -2.63
CA SER A 5 12.79 -1.88 -3.55
C SER A 5 11.39 -1.51 -3.05
N TRP A 6 10.96 -0.31 -3.40
CA TRP A 6 9.61 0.12 -3.12
C TRP A 6 8.68 -0.33 -4.22
N PHE A 7 7.49 -0.75 -3.83
CA PHE A 7 6.45 -1.19 -4.74
C PHE A 7 5.12 -0.56 -4.37
N VAL A 8 4.32 -0.31 -5.38
CA VAL A 8 2.97 0.22 -5.23
C VAL A 8 1.96 -0.87 -5.51
N LEU A 9 1.06 -1.08 -4.55
CA LEU A 9 -0.04 -2.01 -4.62
C LEU A 9 -1.32 -1.24 -4.91
N HIS A 10 -2.12 -1.80 -5.80
CA HIS A 10 -3.50 -1.40 -6.02
C HIS A 10 -4.41 -2.32 -5.22
N THR A 11 -5.31 -1.74 -4.44
CA THR A 11 -6.17 -2.40 -3.46
C THR A 11 -7.58 -1.84 -3.58
N TYR A 12 -8.56 -2.57 -3.06
CA TYR A 12 -9.91 -2.03 -3.00
C TYR A 12 -9.99 -0.85 -2.05
N ALA A 13 -10.56 0.26 -2.54
CA ALA A 13 -10.81 1.46 -1.77
C ALA A 13 -11.53 1.16 -0.44
N GLY A 14 -10.94 1.59 0.69
CA GLY A 14 -11.53 1.43 2.02
C GLY A 14 -10.99 0.20 2.76
N PHE A 15 -10.16 -0.61 2.12
CA PHE A 15 -9.49 -1.76 2.72
C PHE A 15 -7.98 -1.56 2.89
N GLU A 16 -7.43 -0.37 2.59
CA GLU A 16 -5.98 -0.13 2.63
C GLU A 16 -5.38 -0.41 4.02
N ASN A 17 -6.04 0.05 5.10
CA ASN A 17 -5.63 -0.25 6.47
C ASN A 17 -5.69 -1.75 6.79
N LYS A 18 -6.68 -2.46 6.25
CA LYS A 18 -6.81 -3.91 6.45
C LYS A 18 -5.71 -4.66 5.71
N VAL A 19 -5.34 -4.22 4.51
CA VAL A 19 -4.22 -4.75 3.74
C VAL A 19 -2.91 -4.53 4.48
N LYS A 20 -2.69 -3.34 5.05
CA LYS A 20 -1.51 -3.07 5.89
C LYS A 20 -1.42 -4.03 7.07
N SER A 21 -2.48 -4.14 7.88
CA SER A 21 -2.45 -5.06 9.03
C SER A 21 -2.31 -6.52 8.61
N ALA A 22 -2.87 -6.91 7.46
CA ALA A 22 -2.66 -8.25 6.91
C ALA A 22 -1.19 -8.47 6.53
N LEU A 23 -0.57 -7.53 5.81
CA LEU A 23 0.85 -7.56 5.44
C LEU A 23 1.77 -7.59 6.67
N GLU A 24 1.48 -6.80 7.69
CA GLU A 24 2.23 -6.80 8.96
C GLU A 24 2.10 -8.14 9.69
N GLY A 25 0.88 -8.66 9.87
CA GLY A 25 0.70 -9.96 10.54
C GLY A 25 1.29 -11.13 9.73
N LEU A 26 1.33 -10.99 8.40
CA LEU A 26 1.94 -11.95 7.51
C LEU A 26 3.48 -11.92 7.57
N LYS A 27 4.08 -10.72 7.64
CA LYS A 27 5.51 -10.50 7.93
C LYS A 27 5.91 -11.23 9.22
N GLU A 28 5.11 -11.10 10.28
CA GLU A 28 5.33 -11.78 11.55
C GLU A 28 5.24 -13.30 11.44
N ARG A 29 4.22 -13.83 10.76
CA ARG A 29 4.01 -15.28 10.64
C ARG A 29 5.13 -16.01 9.89
N ARG A 30 5.70 -15.38 8.85
CA ARG A 30 6.72 -15.99 8.00
C ARG A 30 8.15 -15.67 8.45
N ASN A 31 8.34 -14.91 9.54
CA ASN A 31 9.64 -14.35 9.94
C ASN A 31 10.33 -13.57 8.81
N MET A 32 9.54 -12.98 7.89
CA MET A 32 10.06 -12.22 6.74
C MET A 32 10.38 -10.77 7.12
N PHE A 33 10.87 -10.56 8.35
CA PHE A 33 11.29 -9.25 8.84
C PHE A 33 12.48 -8.70 8.05
N ASP A 34 13.32 -9.60 7.56
CA ASP A 34 14.46 -9.24 6.72
C ASP A 34 14.00 -8.83 5.32
N SER A 35 12.99 -9.51 4.76
CA SER A 35 12.54 -9.29 3.38
C SER A 35 11.50 -8.19 3.20
N ILE A 36 10.59 -7.97 4.18
CA ILE A 36 9.63 -6.85 4.17
C ILE A 36 10.19 -5.75 5.09
N GLY A 37 10.49 -4.59 4.52
CA GLY A 37 10.84 -3.38 5.25
C GLY A 37 9.61 -2.69 5.83
N HIS A 38 9.26 -1.56 5.23
CA HIS A 38 8.17 -0.68 5.63
C HIS A 38 6.91 -0.82 4.75
N VAL A 39 5.72 -0.75 5.37
CA VAL A 39 4.43 -0.69 4.66
C VAL A 39 3.76 0.65 4.99
N LEU A 40 3.52 1.47 3.96
CA LEU A 40 2.87 2.78 4.07
C LEU A 40 1.55 2.79 3.33
N VAL A 41 0.57 3.45 3.94
CA VAL A 41 -0.77 3.59 3.37
C VAL A 41 -1.06 5.08 3.18
N PRO A 42 -1.16 5.58 1.94
CA PRO A 42 -1.59 6.94 1.63
C PRO A 42 -3.11 7.09 1.78
N THR A 43 -3.63 6.86 2.99
CA THR A 43 -5.05 7.11 3.29
C THR A 43 -5.23 8.45 4.00
N GLN A 44 -6.02 9.34 3.40
CA GLN A 44 -6.55 10.52 4.08
C GLN A 44 -7.90 10.16 4.71
N ASN A 45 -7.96 10.12 6.05
CA ASN A 45 -9.21 9.92 6.79
C ASN A 45 -10.01 11.22 6.81
N VAL A 46 -10.82 11.48 5.78
CA VAL A 46 -11.81 12.57 5.85
C VAL A 46 -13.03 12.11 6.63
N THR A 47 -13.25 12.76 7.77
CA THR A 47 -14.41 12.52 8.64
C THR A 47 -15.44 13.60 8.34
N GLU A 48 -16.26 13.42 7.31
CA GLU A 48 -17.37 14.34 7.04
C GLU A 48 -18.50 14.15 8.07
N PHE A 49 -19.03 15.25 8.59
CA PHE A 49 -20.23 15.30 9.41
C PHE A 49 -21.37 15.81 8.55
N LYS A 50 -22.41 15.00 8.33
CA LYS A 50 -23.65 15.46 7.68
C LYS A 50 -24.85 15.04 8.52
N GLU A 51 -25.67 16.03 8.91
CA GLU A 51 -27.00 15.82 9.51
C GLU A 51 -27.03 15.26 10.94
N GLY A 52 -26.12 15.72 11.82
CA GLY A 52 -26.10 15.32 13.23
C GLY A 52 -25.76 13.84 13.50
N LYS A 53 -25.53 13.05 12.44
CA LYS A 53 -25.02 11.68 12.49
C LYS A 53 -23.71 11.62 11.70
N LYS A 54 -22.61 11.23 12.35
CA LYS A 54 -21.29 11.02 11.72
C LYS A 54 -21.44 10.09 10.52
N LYS A 55 -21.20 10.58 9.30
CA LYS A 55 -21.19 9.75 8.09
C LYS A 55 -19.91 10.06 7.33
N VAL A 56 -18.92 9.20 7.51
CA VAL A 56 -17.58 9.28 6.91
C VAL A 56 -17.72 9.22 5.39
N SER A 57 -17.64 10.37 4.71
CA SER A 57 -17.55 10.43 3.24
C SER A 57 -16.10 10.60 2.84
N THR A 58 -15.53 9.58 2.20
CA THR A 58 -14.13 9.55 1.79
C THR A 58 -13.95 10.10 0.38
N ARG A 59 -13.57 11.37 0.23
CA ARG A 59 -13.12 11.88 -1.08
C ARG A 59 -11.63 11.59 -1.22
N LYS A 60 -11.32 10.56 -2.00
CA LYS A 60 -9.96 10.04 -2.18
C LYS A 60 -9.34 10.64 -3.44
N VAL A 61 -8.18 11.27 -3.31
CA VAL A 61 -7.41 11.80 -4.45
C VAL A 61 -6.88 10.66 -5.32
N PHE A 62 -6.54 9.51 -4.70
CA PHE A 62 -6.25 8.23 -5.36
C PHE A 62 -6.69 7.07 -4.45
N PRO A 63 -7.89 6.50 -4.65
CA PRO A 63 -8.39 5.42 -3.80
C PRO A 63 -7.67 4.10 -4.05
N GLY A 64 -7.15 3.47 -3.00
CA GLY A 64 -6.70 2.08 -3.07
C GLY A 64 -5.20 1.87 -3.28
N TYR A 65 -4.34 2.84 -3.01
CA TYR A 65 -2.90 2.62 -3.13
C TYR A 65 -2.27 2.26 -1.77
N VAL A 66 -1.35 1.30 -1.77
CA VAL A 66 -0.52 0.92 -0.62
C VAL A 66 0.92 0.80 -1.10
N LEU A 67 1.85 1.41 -0.38
CA LEU A 67 3.27 1.31 -0.66
C LEU A 67 3.90 0.26 0.24
N ILE A 68 4.74 -0.60 -0.33
CA ILE A 68 5.47 -1.62 0.40
C ILE A 68 6.93 -1.62 -0.03
N GLU A 69 7.83 -1.58 0.93
CA GLU A 69 9.25 -1.80 0.74
C GLU A 69 9.56 -3.27 1.00
N MET A 70 10.09 -3.96 -0.01
CA MET A 70 10.46 -5.37 0.11
C MET A 70 11.52 -5.79 -0.90
N GLU A 71 12.10 -6.96 -0.70
CA GLU A 71 12.98 -7.57 -1.70
C GLU A 71 12.21 -7.93 -2.98
N PRO A 72 12.78 -7.67 -4.18
CA PRO A 72 12.17 -7.97 -5.48
C PRO A 72 12.21 -9.48 -5.81
N THR A 73 11.59 -10.32 -4.97
CA THR A 73 11.58 -11.78 -5.15
C THR A 73 10.18 -12.30 -5.49
N GLU A 74 10.12 -13.37 -6.29
CA GLU A 74 8.85 -13.97 -6.74
C GLU A 74 7.97 -14.44 -5.58
N GLU A 75 8.58 -14.96 -4.51
CA GLU A 75 7.86 -15.36 -3.30
C GLU A 75 7.11 -14.19 -2.68
N MET A 76 7.74 -13.01 -2.62
CA MET A 76 7.16 -11.80 -2.05
C MET A 76 6.03 -11.27 -2.93
N PHE A 77 6.19 -11.37 -4.25
CA PHE A 77 5.14 -10.97 -5.20
C PHE A 77 3.90 -11.84 -5.05
N HIS A 78 4.07 -13.17 -5.00
CA HIS A 78 2.95 -14.08 -4.72
C HIS A 78 2.33 -13.82 -3.36
N PHE A 79 3.14 -13.55 -2.35
CA PHE A 79 2.67 -13.32 -1.00
C PHE A 79 1.78 -12.08 -0.89
N VAL A 80 2.18 -11.00 -1.55
CA VAL A 80 1.39 -9.77 -1.60
C VAL A 80 0.09 -9.96 -2.40
N LEU A 81 0.12 -10.74 -3.48
CA LEU A 81 -1.07 -11.07 -4.27
C LEU A 81 -2.06 -11.97 -3.52
N ASP A 82 -1.58 -12.82 -2.61
CA ASP A 82 -2.42 -13.66 -1.74
C ASP A 82 -3.20 -12.82 -0.71
N VAL A 83 -2.75 -11.60 -0.42
CA VAL A 83 -3.42 -10.73 0.55
C VAL A 83 -4.82 -10.37 0.07
N PRO A 84 -5.86 -10.65 0.86
CA PRO A 84 -7.22 -10.33 0.48
C PRO A 84 -7.36 -8.82 0.32
N LYS A 85 -8.06 -8.42 -0.75
CA LYS A 85 -8.32 -7.02 -1.14
C LYS A 85 -7.17 -6.31 -1.87
N VAL A 86 -6.05 -6.99 -2.11
CA VAL A 86 -5.08 -6.57 -3.12
C VAL A 86 -5.64 -6.94 -4.50
N THR A 87 -5.67 -5.98 -5.41
CA THR A 87 -6.09 -6.20 -6.81
C THR A 87 -4.90 -6.49 -7.72
N GLY A 88 -3.70 -6.09 -7.31
CA GLY A 88 -2.47 -6.30 -8.06
C GLY A 88 -1.44 -5.23 -7.72
N PHE A 89 -0.31 -5.28 -8.42
CA PHE A 89 0.70 -4.23 -8.38
C PHE A 89 0.41 -3.14 -9.41
N LEU A 90 0.99 -1.95 -9.20
CA LEU A 90 1.03 -0.89 -10.19
C LEU A 90 1.90 -1.34 -11.38
N GLY A 91 1.28 -1.49 -12.55
CA GLY A 91 1.87 -2.09 -13.75
C GLY A 91 0.85 -3.00 -14.43
N ASN A 92 1.23 -3.78 -15.44
CA ASN A 92 0.34 -4.69 -16.18
C ASN A 92 -0.20 -5.89 -15.35
N GLY A 93 -0.46 -5.70 -14.05
CA GLY A 93 -1.09 -6.65 -13.13
C GLY A 93 -0.19 -7.78 -12.65
N ALA A 94 0.76 -8.24 -13.47
CA ALA A 94 1.57 -9.43 -13.20
C ALA A 94 3.00 -9.14 -12.73
N THR A 95 3.58 -7.99 -13.13
CA THR A 95 4.97 -7.65 -12.80
C THR A 95 5.01 -6.37 -11.97
N PRO A 96 5.50 -6.44 -10.72
CA PRO A 96 5.64 -5.27 -9.89
C PRO A 96 6.78 -4.38 -10.44
N ILE A 97 6.50 -3.09 -10.55
CA ILE A 97 7.50 -2.12 -11.00
C ILE A 97 8.22 -1.60 -9.75
N PRO A 98 9.54 -1.80 -9.62
CA PRO A 98 10.29 -1.22 -8.52
C PRO A 98 10.34 0.29 -8.70
N MET A 99 9.94 1.03 -7.67
CA MET A 99 10.11 2.47 -7.58
C MET A 99 11.37 2.79 -6.78
N THR A 100 12.07 3.83 -7.21
CA THR A 100 13.14 4.42 -6.43
C THR A 100 12.59 5.19 -5.22
N ALA A 101 13.41 5.34 -4.17
CA ALA A 101 13.02 6.11 -2.99
C ALA A 101 12.64 7.57 -3.34
N THR A 102 13.27 8.14 -4.37
CA THR A 102 12.92 9.47 -4.90
C THR A 102 11.49 9.50 -5.44
N GLU A 103 11.13 8.56 -6.31
CA GLU A 103 9.78 8.51 -6.90
C GLU A 103 8.70 8.26 -5.84
N VAL A 104 9.00 7.45 -4.82
CA VAL A 104 8.11 7.23 -3.68
C VAL A 104 7.88 8.51 -2.91
N ASN A 105 8.95 9.27 -2.66
CA ASN A 105 8.86 10.54 -1.94
C ASN A 105 8.12 11.59 -2.76
N GLU A 106 8.32 11.63 -4.07
CA GLU A 106 7.53 12.49 -4.98
C GLU A 106 6.05 12.09 -5.02
N LEU A 107 5.74 10.80 -5.03
CA LEU A 107 4.37 10.31 -4.92
C LEU A 107 3.75 10.72 -3.58
N PHE A 108 4.51 10.60 -2.49
CA PHE A 108 4.09 11.03 -1.14
C PHE A 108 3.80 12.53 -1.10
N HIS A 109 4.73 13.37 -1.58
CA HIS A 109 4.53 14.81 -1.68
C HIS A 109 3.28 15.13 -2.50
N ARG A 110 3.08 14.51 -3.66
CA ARG A 110 1.88 14.74 -4.48
C ARG A 110 0.57 14.32 -3.82
N ILE A 111 0.61 13.31 -2.94
CA ILE A 111 -0.56 12.85 -2.17
C ILE A 111 -0.84 13.80 -1.01
N GLU A 112 0.19 14.35 -0.35
CA GLU A 112 0.06 15.33 0.72
C GLU A 112 -0.29 16.74 0.21
N GLU A 113 0.22 17.13 -0.97
CA GLU A 113 0.03 18.44 -1.60
C GLU A 113 -1.27 18.55 -2.42
N GLY A 114 -2.19 17.58 -2.31
CA GLY A 114 -3.55 17.68 -2.86
C GLY A 114 -4.39 18.74 -2.14
N THR A 115 -4.01 20.01 -2.30
CA THR A 115 -4.73 21.22 -1.88
C THR A 115 -5.52 21.77 -3.07
#